data_AF-A0A1Q7X8C9-F1
#
_entry.id   AF-A0A1Q7X8C9-F1
#
_cell.length_a   1.000
_cell.length_b   1.000
_cell.length_c   1.000
_cell.angle_alpha   90.00
_cell.angle_beta   90.00
_cell.angle_gamma   90.00
#
_symmetry.space_group_name_H-M   'P 1'
#
loop_
_entity.id
_entity.type
_entity.pdbx_description
1 polymer ?
#
loop_
_entity_poly.entity_id
_entity_poly.type
_entity_poly.pdbx_seq_one_letter_code
_entity_poly.pdbx_strand_id
1 'polypeptide(L)'
;MGLDIDFKISIPSIFKTFIIAAVIRSHQDMLDKLFWYLERKRIKLHLMNTEQELRNADVSHLDYKLKENRAKMIQSLNQYWKKEEFPKNTTHKVRIPQIKDKDGTPCALAYMIENSGNCKLVSQLAKTRSCQDSTHVPAASRTFSSWLH
;
A
#
# COMPACT_ATOMS: atom_id res chain seq x y z
N MET A 1 15.20 31.26 53.07
CA MET A 1 16.28 30.27 52.86
C MET A 1 16.12 29.74 51.45
N GLY A 2 16.85 30.34 50.52
CA GLY A 2 16.87 29.91 49.13
C GLY A 2 17.79 28.71 48.97
N LEU A 3 17.35 27.74 48.17
CA LEU A 3 18.24 26.80 47.51
C LEU A 3 18.10 27.06 46.02
N ASP A 4 18.75 28.13 45.57
CA ASP A 4 19.11 28.33 44.17
C ASP A 4 20.08 27.22 43.78
N ILE A 5 19.58 26.21 43.07
CA ILE A 5 20.43 25.28 42.35
C ILE A 5 20.53 25.83 40.92
N ASP A 6 21.40 26.81 40.75
CA ASP A 6 21.91 27.27 39.46
C ASP A 6 22.75 26.14 38.84
N PHE A 7 22.10 25.15 38.23
CA PHE A 7 22.79 24.15 37.42
C PHE A 7 23.09 24.75 36.04
N LYS A 8 24.05 25.68 36.02
CA LYS A 8 24.59 26.31 34.82
C LYS A 8 25.54 25.32 34.11
N ILE A 9 24.99 24.24 33.55
CA ILE A 9 25.76 23.50 32.54
C ILE A 9 25.83 24.38 31.30
N SER A 10 27.00 24.98 31.08
CA SER A 10 27.35 25.59 29.80
C SER A 10 27.54 24.48 28.76
N ILE A 11 26.41 23.96 28.26
CA ILE A 11 26.39 23.05 27.12
C ILE A 11 26.82 23.89 25.90
N PRO A 12 27.93 23.56 25.20
CA PRO A 12 28.37 24.30 24.03
C PRO A 12 27.22 24.41 23.02
N SER A 13 27.07 25.56 22.34
CA SER A 13 25.97 25.84 21.39
C SER A 13 25.69 24.67 20.42
N ILE A 14 26.76 23.98 20.00
CA ILE A 14 26.75 22.80 19.13
C ILE A 14 25.92 21.65 19.74
N PHE A 15 26.05 21.36 21.04
CA PHE A 15 25.32 20.28 21.71
C PHE A 15 23.82 20.58 21.86
N LYS A 16 23.41 21.85 22.04
CA LYS A 16 21.98 22.21 22.05
C LYS A 16 21.32 21.92 20.70
N THR A 17 22.00 22.25 19.61
CA THR A 17 21.54 21.93 18.24
C THR A 17 21.45 20.43 18.00
N PHE A 18 22.41 19.63 18.52
CA PHE A 18 22.37 18.17 18.41
C PHE A 18 21.19 17.55 19.18
N ILE A 19 20.91 18.01 20.41
CA ILE A 19 19.76 17.51 21.19
C ILE A 19 18.44 17.87 20.51
N ILE A 20 18.28 19.11 20.06
CA ILE A 20 17.06 19.54 19.33
C ILE A 20 16.89 18.73 18.03
N ALA A 21 17.95 18.55 17.24
CA ALA A 21 17.90 17.75 16.01
C ALA A 21 17.60 16.26 16.28
N ALA A 22 18.13 15.68 17.38
CA ALA A 22 17.84 14.31 17.77
C ALA A 22 16.39 14.12 18.22
N VAL A 23 15.85 15.07 18.99
CA VAL A 23 14.44 15.07 19.43
C VAL A 23 13.53 15.22 18.20
N ILE A 24 13.78 16.19 17.31
CA ILE A 24 13.00 16.39 16.07
C ILE A 24 13.00 15.11 15.21
N ARG A 25 14.16 14.46 15.04
CA ARG A 25 14.27 13.20 14.28
C ARG A 25 13.46 12.07 14.93
N SER A 26 13.53 11.93 16.24
CA SER A 26 12.75 10.92 16.97
C SER A 26 11.24 11.12 16.82
N HIS A 27 10.78 12.37 16.85
CA HIS A 27 9.38 12.69 16.60
C HIS A 27 8.96 12.38 15.16
N GLN A 28 9.79 12.71 14.17
CA GLN A 28 9.52 12.37 12.76
C GLN A 28 9.43 10.86 12.55
N ASP A 29 10.35 10.07 13.13
CA ASP A 29 10.32 8.61 13.06
C ASP A 29 9.04 8.01 13.67
N MET A 30 8.55 8.58 14.77
CA MET A 30 7.29 8.16 15.39
C MET A 30 6.09 8.44 14.47
N LEU A 31 6.04 9.63 13.88
CA LEU A 31 4.97 10.03 12.96
C LEU A 31 4.96 9.15 11.72
N ASP A 32 6.13 8.82 11.16
CA ASP A 32 6.24 7.94 10.01
C ASP A 32 5.76 6.52 10.34
N LYS A 33 6.17 5.97 11.49
CA LYS A 33 5.69 4.67 11.97
C LYS A 33 4.17 4.66 12.12
N LEU A 34 3.60 5.71 12.70
CA LEU A 34 2.16 5.85 12.87
C LEU A 34 1.45 5.96 11.51
N PHE A 35 1.96 6.77 10.60
CA PHE A 35 1.42 6.92 9.24
C PHE A 35 1.36 5.57 8.52
N TRP A 36 2.47 4.82 8.50
CA TRP A 36 2.52 3.51 7.84
C TRP A 36 1.63 2.47 8.51
N TYR A 37 1.48 2.54 9.83
CA TYR A 37 0.53 1.70 10.55
C TYR A 37 -0.92 1.99 10.12
N LEU A 38 -1.31 3.27 10.11
CA LEU A 38 -2.65 3.69 9.69
C LEU A 38 -2.92 3.37 8.22
N GLU A 39 -1.95 3.58 7.33
CA GLU A 39 -2.08 3.26 5.91
C GLU A 39 -2.30 1.76 5.70
N ARG A 40 -1.56 0.91 6.41
CA ARG A 40 -1.75 -0.55 6.38
C ARG A 40 -3.16 -0.94 6.84
N LYS A 41 -3.65 -0.35 7.93
CA LYS A 41 -5.01 -0.63 8.43
C LYS A 41 -6.09 -0.12 7.47
N ARG A 42 -5.91 1.05 6.86
CA ARG A 42 -6.79 1.59 5.83
C ARG A 42 -6.90 0.64 4.63
N ILE A 43 -5.76 0.17 4.10
CA ILE A 43 -5.72 -0.76 2.97
C ILE A 43 -6.39 -2.08 3.34
N LYS A 44 -6.05 -2.65 4.51
CA LYS A 44 -6.68 -3.88 5.00
C LYS A 44 -8.20 -3.75 5.08
N LEU A 45 -8.69 -2.71 5.73
CA LEU A 45 -10.13 -2.47 5.89
C LEU A 45 -10.82 -2.33 4.53
N HIS A 46 -10.23 -1.55 3.62
CA HIS A 46 -10.75 -1.41 2.26
C HIS A 46 -10.86 -2.77 1.54
N LEU A 47 -9.81 -3.59 1.58
CA LEU A 47 -9.80 -4.89 0.91
C LEU A 47 -10.76 -5.89 1.57
N MET A 48 -10.92 -5.84 2.90
CA MET A 48 -11.91 -6.64 3.63
C MET A 48 -13.34 -6.28 3.17
N ASN A 49 -13.65 -4.98 3.07
CA ASN A 49 -14.96 -4.52 2.59
C ASN A 49 -15.19 -4.94 1.14
N THR A 50 -14.18 -4.77 0.26
CA THR A 50 -14.25 -5.23 -1.12
C THR A 50 -14.49 -6.74 -1.22
N GLU A 51 -13.82 -7.56 -0.39
CA GLU A 51 -14.08 -9.00 -0.35
C GLU A 51 -15.54 -9.29 0.02
N GLN A 52 -16.07 -8.60 1.04
CA GLN A 52 -17.45 -8.78 1.48
C GLN A 52 -18.46 -8.40 0.39
N GLU A 53 -18.24 -7.28 -0.29
CA GLU A 53 -19.05 -6.85 -1.43
C GLU A 53 -19.01 -7.89 -2.57
N LEU A 54 -17.82 -8.40 -2.90
CA LEU A 54 -17.66 -9.41 -3.95
C LEU A 54 -18.35 -10.73 -3.61
N ARG A 55 -18.38 -11.12 -2.33
CA ARG A 55 -19.09 -12.32 -1.86
C ARG A 55 -20.61 -12.17 -1.87
N ASN A 56 -21.10 -10.96 -1.64
CA ASN A 56 -22.53 -10.66 -1.58
C ASN A 56 -23.15 -10.35 -2.95
N ALA A 57 -22.34 -10.09 -3.97
CA ALA A 57 -22.81 -9.78 -5.31
C ALA A 57 -23.59 -10.96 -5.94
N ASP A 58 -24.71 -10.66 -6.60
CA ASP A 58 -25.43 -11.66 -7.40
C ASP A 58 -24.58 -12.07 -8.62
N VAL A 59 -24.36 -13.38 -8.74
CA VAL A 59 -23.58 -14.01 -9.81
C VAL A 59 -24.41 -15.02 -10.59
N SER A 60 -25.73 -15.04 -10.42
CA SER A 60 -26.67 -15.93 -11.11
C SER A 60 -26.39 -16.01 -12.62
N HIS A 61 -26.14 -14.86 -13.24
CA HIS A 61 -25.85 -14.66 -14.66
C HIS A 61 -24.50 -15.20 -15.16
N LEU A 62 -23.56 -15.57 -14.28
CA LEU A 62 -22.24 -16.07 -14.68
C LEU A 62 -22.27 -17.58 -14.98
N ASP A 63 -21.49 -18.01 -15.98
CA ASP A 63 -21.21 -19.42 -16.25
C ASP A 63 -20.46 -20.06 -15.05
N TYR A 64 -20.58 -21.38 -14.92
CA TYR A 64 -19.91 -22.20 -13.91
C TYR A 64 -18.41 -21.94 -13.85
N LYS A 65 -17.71 -21.88 -15.00
CA LYS A 65 -16.27 -21.64 -15.04
C LYS A 65 -15.90 -20.26 -14.49
N LEU A 66 -16.72 -19.25 -14.79
CA LEU A 66 -16.54 -17.89 -14.29
C LEU A 66 -16.80 -17.80 -12.79
N LYS A 67 -17.82 -18.49 -12.28
CA LYS A 67 -18.09 -18.61 -10.84
C LYS A 67 -16.91 -19.25 -10.10
N GLU A 68 -16.33 -20.32 -10.65
CA GLU A 68 -15.17 -20.98 -10.06
C GLU A 68 -13.94 -20.06 -10.03
N ASN A 69 -13.64 -19.39 -11.15
CA ASN A 69 -12.53 -18.45 -11.23
C ASN A 69 -12.70 -17.27 -10.27
N ARG A 70 -13.93 -16.74 -10.16
CA ARG A 70 -14.27 -15.69 -9.19
C ARG A 70 -14.01 -16.17 -7.76
N ALA A 71 -14.44 -17.38 -7.39
CA ALA A 71 -14.21 -17.92 -6.05
C ALA A 71 -12.71 -18.05 -5.72
N LYS A 72 -11.90 -18.54 -6.68
CA LYS A 72 -10.43 -18.61 -6.55
C LYS A 72 -9.81 -17.22 -6.37
N MET A 73 -10.32 -16.22 -7.09
CA MET A 73 -9.82 -14.85 -6.99
C MET A 73 -10.15 -14.22 -5.63
N ILE A 74 -11.39 -14.36 -5.17
CA ILE A 74 -11.81 -13.88 -3.85
C ILE A 74 -10.98 -14.55 -2.74
N GLN A 75 -10.67 -15.85 -2.89
CA GLN A 75 -9.80 -16.55 -1.96
C GLN A 75 -8.36 -16.00 -1.99
N SER A 76 -7.83 -15.67 -3.16
CA SER A 76 -6.51 -15.03 -3.29
C SER A 76 -6.49 -13.63 -2.65
N LEU A 77 -7.56 -12.85 -2.83
CA LEU A 77 -7.74 -11.55 -2.17
C LEU A 77 -7.76 -11.69 -0.65
N ASN A 78 -8.47 -12.70 -0.12
CA ASN A 78 -8.52 -13.02 1.31
C ASN A 78 -7.12 -13.29 1.88
N GLN A 79 -6.35 -14.13 1.19
CA GLN A 79 -4.97 -14.42 1.57
C GLN A 79 -4.09 -13.16 1.54
N TYR A 80 -4.25 -12.33 0.52
CA TYR A 80 -3.46 -11.11 0.36
C TYR A 80 -3.66 -10.12 1.51
N TRP A 81 -4.89 -9.71 1.80
CA TRP A 81 -5.10 -8.71 2.86
C TRP A 81 -4.81 -9.26 4.26
N LYS A 82 -4.88 -10.58 4.47
CA LYS A 82 -4.48 -11.22 5.74
C LYS A 82 -2.96 -11.18 5.98
N LYS A 83 -2.14 -11.20 4.92
CA LYS A 83 -0.68 -11.06 5.02
C LYS A 83 -0.26 -9.65 5.44
N GLU A 84 -1.06 -8.63 5.13
CA GLU A 84 -0.76 -7.21 5.39
C GLU A 84 0.58 -6.72 4.77
N GLU A 85 1.05 -7.39 3.72
CA GLU A 85 2.25 -7.05 2.94
C GLU A 85 1.87 -6.15 1.76
N PHE A 86 1.65 -4.87 2.04
CA PHE A 86 1.24 -3.89 1.05
C PHE A 86 2.41 -3.03 0.55
N PRO A 87 2.41 -2.62 -0.73
CA PRO A 87 3.46 -1.76 -1.27
C PRO A 87 3.52 -0.41 -0.57
N LYS A 88 4.74 0.09 -0.33
CA LYS A 88 4.96 1.44 0.21
C LYS A 88 5.26 2.42 -0.91
N ASN A 89 4.39 3.39 -1.12
CA ASN A 89 4.67 4.50 -2.03
C ASN A 89 5.52 5.56 -1.32
N THR A 90 6.85 5.38 -1.35
CA THR A 90 7.82 6.36 -0.81
C THR A 90 8.31 7.34 -1.88
N THR A 91 7.99 7.11 -3.15
CA THR A 91 8.56 7.85 -4.28
C THR A 91 7.79 9.13 -4.59
N HIS A 92 6.50 9.19 -4.24
CA HIS A 92 5.64 10.32 -4.55
C HIS A 92 5.05 10.94 -3.28
N LYS A 93 5.02 12.28 -3.23
CA LYS A 93 4.38 13.03 -2.13
C LYS A 93 2.86 12.87 -2.10
N VAL A 94 2.27 12.41 -3.20
CA VAL A 94 0.83 12.17 -3.36
C VAL A 94 0.61 10.66 -3.45
N ARG A 95 -0.51 10.18 -2.90
CA ARG A 95 -0.93 8.78 -3.00
C ARG A 95 -1.23 8.43 -4.45
N ILE A 96 -0.23 7.85 -5.14
CA ILE A 96 -0.36 7.33 -6.50
C ILE A 96 -0.42 5.80 -6.43
N PRO A 97 -1.34 5.14 -7.15
CA PRO A 97 -1.36 3.68 -7.25
C PRO A 97 -0.06 3.16 -7.88
N GLN A 98 0.59 2.20 -7.22
CA GLN A 98 1.77 1.51 -7.75
C GLN A 98 1.44 0.02 -7.95
N ILE A 99 2.00 -0.57 -9.02
CA ILE A 99 1.87 -2.01 -9.30
C ILE A 99 2.73 -2.82 -8.34
N LYS A 100 3.99 -2.39 -8.17
CA LYS A 100 4.94 -2.86 -7.18
C LYS A 100 5.63 -1.66 -6.55
N ASP A 101 6.02 -1.76 -5.28
CA ASP A 101 6.92 -0.76 -4.69
C ASP A 101 8.38 -1.00 -5.10
N LYS A 102 9.28 -0.15 -4.58
CA LYS A 102 10.72 -0.23 -4.84
C LYS A 102 11.36 -1.56 -4.39
N ASP A 103 10.74 -2.26 -3.43
CA ASP A 103 11.22 -3.52 -2.88
C ASP A 103 10.58 -4.73 -3.60
N GLY A 104 9.75 -4.47 -4.62
CA GLY A 104 9.08 -5.49 -5.42
C GLY A 104 7.77 -6.00 -4.81
N THR A 105 7.29 -5.42 -3.71
CA THR A 105 6.04 -5.82 -3.04
C THR A 105 4.86 -5.53 -3.97
N PRO A 106 4.06 -6.54 -4.36
CA PRO A 106 2.93 -6.33 -5.26
C PRO A 106 1.74 -5.67 -4.56
N CYS A 107 1.03 -4.80 -5.27
CA CYS A 107 -0.32 -4.41 -4.89
C CYS A 107 -1.31 -5.58 -5.03
N ALA A 108 -2.52 -5.44 -4.51
CA ALA A 108 -3.55 -6.50 -4.58
C ALA A 108 -3.77 -7.01 -6.00
N LEU A 109 -3.87 -6.09 -6.98
CA LEU A 109 -4.04 -6.44 -8.39
C LEU A 109 -2.86 -7.27 -8.92
N ALA A 110 -1.63 -6.81 -8.67
CA ALA A 110 -0.43 -7.51 -9.12
C ALA A 110 -0.33 -8.91 -8.50
N TYR A 111 -0.59 -9.02 -7.19
CA TYR A 111 -0.57 -10.29 -6.47
C TYR A 111 -1.57 -11.29 -7.06
N MET A 112 -2.79 -10.84 -7.35
CA MET A 112 -3.85 -11.65 -7.94
C MET A 112 -3.48 -12.17 -9.34
N ILE A 113 -2.91 -11.30 -10.19
CA ILE A 113 -2.47 -11.68 -11.54
C ILE A 113 -1.30 -12.67 -11.47
N GLU A 114 -0.35 -12.47 -10.57
CA GLU A 114 0.79 -13.40 -10.36
C GLU A 114 0.32 -14.77 -9.86
N ASN A 115 -0.58 -14.81 -8.87
CA ASN A 115 -1.17 -16.07 -8.38
C ASN A 115 -1.99 -16.81 -9.45
N SER A 116 -2.49 -16.11 -10.48
CA SER A 116 -3.16 -16.73 -11.63
C SER A 116 -2.20 -17.24 -12.72
N GLY A 117 -0.89 -17.12 -12.53
CA GLY A 117 0.15 -17.54 -13.49
C GLY A 117 0.51 -16.49 -14.55
N ASN A 118 -0.01 -15.26 -14.46
CA ASN A 118 0.12 -14.23 -15.49
C ASN A 118 1.23 -13.20 -15.19
N CYS A 119 2.40 -13.63 -14.69
CA CYS A 119 3.48 -12.75 -14.26
C CYS A 119 4.03 -11.81 -15.36
N LYS A 120 3.95 -12.22 -16.63
CA LYS A 120 4.34 -11.39 -17.79
C LYS A 120 3.49 -10.13 -17.91
N LEU A 121 2.19 -10.23 -17.63
CA LEU A 121 1.26 -9.10 -17.65
C LEU A 121 1.60 -8.08 -16.55
N VAL A 122 1.94 -8.55 -15.35
CA VAL A 122 2.36 -7.66 -14.26
C VAL A 122 3.66 -6.93 -14.60
N SER A 123 4.61 -7.61 -15.21
CA SER A 123 5.85 -7.00 -15.69
C SER A 123 5.60 -5.89 -16.72
N GLN A 124 4.63 -6.08 -17.62
CA GLN A 124 4.23 -5.06 -18.58
C GLN A 124 3.55 -3.87 -17.90
N LEU A 125 2.59 -4.12 -17.01
CA LEU A 125 1.88 -3.08 -16.26
C LEU A 125 2.83 -2.24 -15.38
N ALA A 126 3.82 -2.88 -14.77
CA ALA A 126 4.84 -2.20 -13.99
C ALA A 126 5.67 -1.25 -14.87
N LYS A 127 6.04 -1.66 -16.08
CA LYS A 127 6.79 -0.81 -17.02
C LYS A 127 5.96 0.37 -17.54
N THR A 128 4.68 0.14 -17.86
CA THR A 128 3.81 1.17 -18.46
C THR A 128 3.32 2.22 -17.45
N ARG A 129 3.16 1.87 -16.17
CA ARG A 129 2.65 2.81 -15.14
C ARG A 129 3.75 3.49 -14.30
N SER A 130 5.01 3.12 -14.47
CA SER A 130 6.13 3.75 -13.76
C SER A 130 6.52 5.13 -14.28
N CYS A 131 5.87 5.62 -15.35
CA CYS A 131 6.08 6.98 -15.84
C CYS A 131 4.74 7.60 -16.27
N GLN A 132 4.35 8.68 -15.60
CA GLN A 132 3.49 9.77 -16.08
C GLN A 132 2.18 9.39 -16.80
N ASP A 133 1.05 9.58 -16.11
CA ASP A 133 -0.08 10.41 -16.57
C ASP A 133 -1.31 10.16 -15.67
N SER A 134 -1.74 11.17 -14.91
CA SER A 134 -2.96 11.14 -14.11
C SER A 134 -4.16 11.79 -14.83
N THR A 135 -4.04 12.10 -16.12
CA THR A 135 -5.09 12.76 -16.92
C THR A 135 -5.69 11.89 -18.02
N HIS A 136 -5.18 10.67 -18.18
CA HIS A 136 -5.81 9.68 -19.04
C HIS A 136 -5.88 8.34 -18.31
N VAL A 137 -7.09 7.82 -18.10
CA VAL A 137 -7.33 6.42 -17.72
C VAL A 137 -7.46 5.65 -19.03
N PRO A 138 -6.40 5.07 -19.63
CA PRO A 138 -6.52 4.42 -20.90
C PRO A 138 -6.91 2.97 -20.62
N ALA A 139 -8.11 2.58 -21.07
CA ALA A 139 -8.53 1.26 -21.56
C ALA A 139 -8.05 -0.04 -20.84
N ALA A 140 -7.44 0.01 -19.66
CA ALA A 140 -7.05 -1.16 -18.86
C ALA A 140 -8.27 -1.85 -18.23
N SER A 141 -9.43 -1.19 -18.26
CA SER A 141 -10.73 -1.80 -17.98
C SER A 141 -11.10 -2.88 -19.01
N ARG A 142 -10.62 -2.78 -20.26
CA ARG A 142 -10.92 -3.77 -21.31
C ARG A 142 -10.10 -5.04 -21.16
N THR A 143 -8.83 -4.96 -20.76
CA THR A 143 -8.00 -6.14 -20.49
C THR A 143 -8.37 -6.84 -19.19
N PHE A 144 -8.79 -6.09 -18.15
CA PHE A 144 -9.31 -6.71 -16.92
C PHE A 144 -10.65 -7.41 -17.15
N SER A 145 -11.56 -6.81 -17.92
CA SER A 145 -12.83 -7.45 -18.33
C SER A 145 -12.59 -8.65 -19.27
N SER A 146 -11.67 -8.54 -20.22
CA SER A 146 -11.25 -9.66 -21.09
C SER A 146 -10.57 -10.82 -20.35
N TRP A 147 -10.01 -10.58 -19.17
CA TRP A 147 -9.47 -11.63 -18.30
C TRP A 147 -10.55 -12.26 -17.40
N LEU A 148 -11.68 -11.55 -17.22
CA LEU A 148 -12.88 -12.01 -16.51
C LEU A 148 -13.92 -12.69 -17.40
N HIS A 149 -13.70 -12.75 -18.72
CA HIS A 149 -14.51 -13.48 -19.72
C HIS A 149 -13.69 -14.62 -20.32
#